data_AF-A0A529WMG6-F1
#
_entry.id   AF-A0A529WMG6-F1
#
_cell.length_a   1.000
_cell.length_b   1.000
_cell.length_c   1.000
_cell.angle_alpha   90.00
_cell.angle_beta   90.00
_cell.angle_gamma   90.00
#
_symmetry.space_group_name_H-M   'P 1'
#
loop_
_entity.id
_entity.type
_entity.pdbx_description
1 polymer ?
#
loop_
_entity_poly.entity_id
_entity_poly.type
_entity_poly.pdbx_seq_one_letter_code
_entity_poly.pdbx_strand_id
1 'polypeptide(L)'
;MFVDAAAIVAMLSNEVEAERCARAVTEASAPFTSAIAVWEAAMALARPEKLAIPVVRSAEIVGRFLEERAIALRELPPAPEAASLSI
;
A
#
# COMPACT_ATOMS: atom_id res chain seq x y z
N MET A 1 -4.55 9.37 7.01
CA MET A 1 -4.09 8.05 7.49
C MET A 1 -3.00 7.57 6.55
N PHE A 2 -1.86 7.11 7.08
CA PHE A 2 -0.81 6.51 6.25
C PHE A 2 -1.20 5.07 5.89
N VAL A 3 -1.01 4.68 4.63
CA VAL A 3 -1.27 3.34 4.11
C VAL A 3 0.08 2.71 3.77
N ASP A 4 0.53 1.80 4.63
CA ASP A 4 1.80 1.11 4.47
C ASP A 4 1.76 0.01 3.39
N ALA A 5 2.93 -0.43 2.94
CA ALA A 5 3.09 -1.51 1.98
C ALA A 5 2.34 -2.79 2.39
N ALA A 6 2.41 -3.17 3.67
CA ALA A 6 1.74 -4.37 4.18
C ALA A 6 0.21 -4.30 4.00
N ALA A 7 -0.41 -3.13 4.22
CA ALA A 7 -1.84 -2.95 4.02
C ALA A 7 -2.23 -3.04 2.53
N ILE A 8 -1.41 -2.48 1.65
CA ILE A 8 -1.59 -2.57 0.19
C ILE A 8 -1.51 -4.04 -0.26
N VAL A 9 -0.49 -4.76 0.19
CA VAL A 9 -0.29 -6.18 -0.12
C VAL A 9 -1.46 -7.01 0.41
N ALA A 10 -1.90 -6.77 1.64
CA ALA A 10 -3.03 -7.47 2.24
C ALA A 10 -4.30 -7.33 1.38
N MET A 11 -4.64 -6.11 0.97
CA MET A 11 -5.81 -5.83 0.14
C MET A 11 -5.69 -6.42 -1.28
N LEU A 12 -4.52 -6.35 -1.91
CA LEU A 12 -4.33 -6.81 -3.29
C LEU A 12 -4.09 -8.32 -3.43
N SER A 13 -3.67 -8.99 -2.36
CA SER A 13 -3.45 -10.45 -2.34
C SER A 13 -4.44 -11.22 -1.49
N ASN A 14 -5.53 -10.57 -1.06
CA ASN A 14 -6.63 -11.15 -0.27
C ASN A 14 -6.15 -11.87 1.00
N GLU A 15 -5.26 -11.22 1.75
CA GLU A 15 -4.81 -11.73 3.05
C GLU A 15 -5.91 -11.60 4.12
N VAL A 16 -5.68 -12.22 5.28
CA VAL A 16 -6.63 -12.20 6.41
C VAL A 16 -7.05 -10.78 6.82
N GLU A 17 -6.14 -9.81 6.77
CA GLU A 17 -6.42 -8.42 7.16
C GLU A 17 -7.05 -7.57 6.03
N ALA A 18 -7.26 -8.13 4.82
CA ALA A 18 -7.68 -7.38 3.63
C ALA A 18 -8.97 -6.56 3.86
N GLU A 19 -10.01 -7.18 4.43
CA GLU A 19 -11.30 -6.52 4.67
C GLU A 19 -11.17 -5.39 5.69
N ARG A 20 -10.41 -5.63 6.77
CA ARG A 20 -10.16 -4.63 7.80
C ARG A 20 -9.43 -3.42 7.23
N CYS A 21 -8.36 -3.65 6.44
CA CYS A 21 -7.62 -2.60 5.77
C CYS A 21 -8.50 -1.83 4.78
N ALA A 22 -9.30 -2.52 3.96
CA ALA A 22 -10.19 -1.91 2.99
C ALA A 22 -11.22 -0.99 3.65
N ARG A 23 -11.82 -1.42 4.77
CA ARG A 23 -12.73 -0.59 5.55
C ARG A 23 -12.02 0.65 6.11
N ALA A 24 -10.85 0.48 6.73
CA ALA A 24 -10.09 1.60 7.28
C ALA A 24 -9.72 2.64 6.21
N VAL A 25 -9.33 2.20 5.01
CA VAL A 25 -9.05 3.10 3.87
C VAL A 25 -10.30 3.83 3.41
N THR A 26 -11.46 3.14 3.37
CA THR A 26 -12.73 3.72 2.93
C THR A 26 -13.26 4.78 3.92
N GLU A 27 -13.04 4.57 5.22
CA GLU A 27 -13.45 5.49 6.28
C GLU A 27 -12.47 6.67 6.46
N ALA A 28 -11.26 6.59 5.90
CA ALA A 28 -10.26 7.63 6.02
C ALA A 28 -10.56 8.84 5.13
N SER A 29 -10.52 10.04 5.69
CA SER A 29 -10.77 11.29 4.96
C SER A 29 -9.69 11.68 3.95
N ALA A 30 -8.44 11.33 4.25
CA ALA A 30 -7.28 11.63 3.41
C ALA A 30 -6.23 10.50 3.58
N PRO A 31 -6.45 9.33 2.97
CA PRO A 31 -5.46 8.27 2.96
C PRO A 31 -4.29 8.68 2.06
N PHE A 32 -3.07 8.36 2.47
CA PHE A 32 -1.89 8.61 1.67
C PHE A 32 -0.84 7.53 1.89
N THR A 33 0.09 7.39 0.95
CA THR A 33 1.23 6.48 1.02
C THR A 33 2.50 7.18 0.50
N SER A 34 3.62 6.47 0.52
CA SER A 34 4.92 6.96 0.08
C SER A 34 5.46 6.14 -1.11
N ALA A 35 6.41 6.72 -1.85
CA ALA A 35 7.04 6.03 -2.97
C ALA A 35 7.76 4.73 -2.55
N ILE A 36 8.33 4.71 -1.34
CA ILE A 36 8.97 3.52 -0.81
C ILE A 36 7.95 2.41 -0.50
N ALA A 37 6.81 2.74 0.11
CA ALA A 37 5.76 1.77 0.39
C ALA A 37 5.16 1.18 -0.90
N VAL A 38 5.05 2.00 -1.96
CA VAL A 38 4.64 1.53 -3.29
C VAL A 38 5.65 0.53 -3.86
N TRP A 39 6.94 0.83 -3.78
CA TRP A 39 7.98 -0.07 -4.24
C TRP A 39 7.99 -1.39 -3.45
N GLU A 40 7.89 -1.32 -2.12
CA GLU A 40 7.84 -2.49 -1.24
C GLU A 40 6.62 -3.37 -1.55
N ALA A 41 5.45 -2.77 -1.74
CA ALA A 41 4.24 -3.50 -2.10
C ALA A 41 4.39 -4.18 -3.47
N ALA A 42 4.92 -3.49 -4.48
CA ALA A 42 5.17 -4.07 -5.80
C ALA A 42 6.15 -5.25 -5.74
N MET A 43 7.24 -5.10 -4.97
CA MET A 43 8.22 -6.17 -4.75
C MET A 43 7.63 -7.36 -4.00
N ALA A 44 6.81 -7.13 -2.98
CA ALA A 44 6.14 -8.17 -2.22
C ALA A 44 5.12 -8.94 -3.09
N LEU A 45 4.28 -8.24 -3.86
CA LEU A 45 3.29 -8.84 -4.74
C LEU A 45 3.91 -9.68 -5.86
N ALA A 46 5.12 -9.31 -6.32
CA ALA A 46 5.84 -10.06 -7.34
C ALA A 46 6.38 -11.42 -6.87
N ARG A 47 6.41 -11.67 -5.56
CA ARG A 47 6.98 -12.92 -5.02
C ARG A 47 6.12 -14.14 -5.40
N PRO A 48 6.74 -15.34 -5.52
CA PRO A 48 6.03 -16.56 -5.88
C PRO A 48 4.85 -16.91 -4.97
N GLU A 49 4.95 -16.60 -3.68
CA GLU A 49 3.91 -16.84 -2.66
C GLU A 49 2.77 -15.80 -2.69
N LYS A 50 2.85 -14.80 -3.57
CA LYS A 50 1.82 -13.76 -3.76
C LYS A 50 1.19 -13.90 -5.14
N LEU A 51 1.41 -12.93 -6.04
CA LEU A 51 0.82 -12.95 -7.37
C LEU A 51 1.72 -13.64 -8.40
N ALA A 52 3.01 -13.85 -8.09
CA ALA A 52 3.99 -14.47 -8.98
C ALA A 52 4.05 -13.83 -10.39
N ILE A 53 3.95 -12.50 -10.44
CA ILE A 53 4.00 -11.69 -11.67
C ILE A 53 5.25 -10.78 -11.68
N PRO A 54 5.68 -10.27 -12.86
CA PRO A 54 6.79 -9.34 -12.94
C PRO A 54 6.58 -8.08 -12.09
N VAL A 55 7.66 -7.57 -11.47
CA VAL A 55 7.64 -6.38 -10.61
C VAL A 55 7.01 -5.16 -11.29
N VAL A 56 7.31 -4.94 -12.59
CA VAL A 56 6.72 -3.86 -13.37
C VAL A 56 5.19 -3.97 -13.41
N ARG A 57 4.67 -5.18 -13.58
CA ARG A 57 3.22 -5.42 -13.59
C ARG A 57 2.62 -5.26 -12.20
N SER A 58 3.30 -5.70 -11.15
CA SER A 58 2.88 -5.44 -9.77
C SER A 58 2.80 -3.94 -9.47
N ALA A 59 3.78 -3.15 -9.92
CA ALA A 59 3.79 -1.70 -9.73
C ALA A 59 2.62 -1.01 -10.45
N GLU A 60 2.27 -1.44 -11.67
CA GLU A 60 1.07 -0.95 -12.37
C GLU A 60 -0.22 -1.24 -11.59
N ILE A 61 -0.34 -2.44 -11.01
CA ILE A 61 -1.50 -2.83 -10.20
C ILE A 61 -1.59 -1.97 -8.94
N VAL A 62 -0.47 -1.77 -8.24
CA VAL A 62 -0.41 -0.90 -7.06
C VAL A 62 -0.80 0.53 -7.43
N GLY A 63 -0.26 1.08 -8.53
CA GLY A 63 -0.60 2.43 -8.99
C GLY A 63 -2.11 2.61 -9.23
N ARG A 64 -2.72 1.69 -9.98
CA ARG A 64 -4.17 1.70 -10.23
C ARG A 64 -4.98 1.58 -8.95
N PHE A 65 -4.55 0.72 -8.03
CA PHE A 65 -5.20 0.58 -6.74
C PHE A 65 -5.20 1.88 -5.93
N LEU A 66 -4.07 2.61 -5.92
CA LEU A 66 -4.00 3.91 -5.25
C LEU A 66 -4.96 4.93 -5.89
N GLU A 67 -5.02 4.99 -7.22
CA GLU A 67 -5.92 5.87 -7.96
C GLU A 67 -7.39 5.56 -7.65
N GLU A 68 -7.80 4.30 -7.75
CA GLU A 68 -9.17 3.84 -7.51
C GLU A 68 -9.65 4.08 -6.07
N ARG A 69 -8.72 4.06 -5.10
CA ARG A 69 -9.01 4.30 -3.68
C ARG A 69 -8.71 5.71 -3.21
N ALA A 70 -8.38 6.63 -4.13
CA ALA A 70 -8.00 8.00 -3.82
C ALA A 70 -6.89 8.12 -2.75
N ILE A 71 -5.94 7.19 -2.75
CA ILE A 71 -4.79 7.20 -1.84
C ILE A 71 -3.71 8.08 -2.47
N ALA A 72 -3.43 9.23 -1.83
CA ALA A 72 -2.45 10.17 -2.35
C ALA A 72 -1.01 9.63 -2.21
N LEU A 73 -0.19 9.79 -3.24
CA LEU A 73 1.26 9.58 -3.13
C LEU A 73 1.93 10.85 -2.61
N ARG A 74 2.65 10.76 -1.49
CA ARG A 74 3.28 11.91 -0.82
C ARG A 74 4.70 11.60 -0.37
N GLU A 75 5.52 12.65 -0.28
CA GLU A 75 6.79 12.59 0.44
C GLU A 75 6.54 12.29 1.92
N LEU A 76 7.45 11.49 2.50
CA LEU A 76 7.41 11.23 3.93
C LEU A 76 7.82 12.46 4.73
N PRO A 77 7.24 12.67 5.91
CA PRO A 77 7.70 13.70 6.84
C PRO A 77 9.09 13.34 7.41
N PRO A 78 9.72 14.21 8.22
CA PRO A 78 10.98 13.91 8.87
C PRO A 78 10.97 12.56 9.61
N ALA A 79 12.13 11.90 9.68
CA ALA A 79 12.25 10.52 10.15
C ALA A 79 11.51 10.18 11.47
N PRO A 80 11.52 11.02 12.52
CA PRO A 80 10.78 10.72 13.74
C PRO A 80 9.25 10.67 13.54
N GLU A 81 8.72 11.58 12.73
CA GLU A 81 7.30 11.61 12.40
C GLU A 81 6.95 10.45 11.47
N ALA A 82 7.78 10.15 10.48
CA ALA A 82 7.59 9.00 9.59
C ALA A 82 7.55 7.68 10.36
N ALA A 83 8.45 7.49 11.33
CA ALA A 83 8.46 6.31 12.20
C ALA A 83 7.17 6.20 13.02
N SER A 84 6.60 7.33 13.45
CA SER A 84 5.33 7.34 14.18
C SER A 84 4.10 6.98 13.34
N LEU A 85 4.21 6.98 12.01
CA LEU A 85 3.13 6.52 11.12
C LEU A 85 3.03 4.99 11.04
N SER A 86 4.05 4.26 11.49
CA SER A 86 4.16 2.80 11.40
C SER A 86 3.76 2.06 12.69
N ILE A 87 3.31 2.78 13.72
CA ILE A 87 2.91 2.27 15.05
C ILE A 87 1.47 2.64 15.37
#